data_AF-A0A5N5Q1P1-F1
#
_entry.id   AF-A0A5N5Q1P1-F1
#
_cell.length_a   1.000
_cell.length_b   1.000
_cell.length_c   1.000
_cell.angle_alpha   90.00
_cell.angle_beta   90.00
_cell.angle_gamma   90.00
#
_symmetry.space_group_name_H-M   'P 1'
#
loop_
_entity.id
_entity.type
_entity.pdbx_description
1 polymer ?
#
loop_
_entity_poly.entity_id
_entity_poly.type
_entity_poly.pdbx_seq_one_letter_code
_entity_poly.pdbx_strand_id
1 'polypeptide(L)'
;MEPSKETQLWRGRSFSPYPAELPESVRIKIGQTEHLVILKRIPYIKAFVSWERHCGRFTGAEVLAHAEDIPFFGVINHCARYGLQNVFRRMPAATGLDDYHTLCETMRFLCVEVLPPGLDDLATLASGMSTSRQVGFRSFTSRSLMAELIFDLDSAWPCPRFEARERVFRMLYVLLMEDIEGCSPENLFKGVEQILQNPQIFDTSHTSVPRIIRKAFEERVVITDEEREKLDEYEWARLGPPDSDSEDESDGSKDGSDNQEDGDAEMGEASQRLRPVFVLNRYYTRGITYYFYP
;
A
#
# COMPACT_ATOMS: atom_id res chain seq x y z
N MET A 1 -20.60 63.56 0.17
CA MET A 1 -20.36 62.11 -0.01
C MET A 1 -19.08 61.79 0.73
N GLU A 2 -19.20 61.35 1.98
CA GLU A 2 -18.06 60.95 2.81
C GLU A 2 -17.67 59.50 2.47
N PRO A 3 -16.37 59.18 2.29
CA PRO A 3 -15.93 57.81 2.12
C PRO A 3 -15.91 57.08 3.47
N SER A 4 -16.58 55.93 3.50
CA SER A 4 -16.68 55.02 4.64
C SER A 4 -15.31 54.60 5.18
N LYS A 5 -15.10 54.83 6.48
CA LYS A 5 -13.93 54.41 7.25
C LYS A 5 -14.14 52.98 7.74
N GLU A 6 -13.86 51.99 6.91
CA GLU A 6 -13.94 50.59 7.33
C GLU A 6 -12.84 49.77 6.66
N THR A 7 -11.57 50.03 7.01
CA THR A 7 -10.45 49.23 6.49
C THR A 7 -9.20 49.28 7.36
N GLN A 8 -9.30 49.16 8.69
CA GLN A 8 -8.10 49.02 9.53
C GLN A 8 -8.37 48.15 10.77
N LEU A 9 -8.38 46.82 10.61
CA LEU A 9 -8.33 45.91 11.75
C LEU A 9 -7.57 44.61 11.48
N TRP A 10 -6.40 44.73 10.85
CA TRP A 10 -5.36 43.68 10.89
C TRP A 10 -4.00 44.31 11.23
N ARG A 11 -3.93 45.09 12.31
CA ARG A 11 -2.63 45.54 12.84
C ARG A 11 -2.05 44.48 13.77
N GLY A 12 -1.02 43.79 13.27
CA GLY A 12 0.21 43.59 14.02
C GLY A 12 0.19 42.58 15.16
N ARG A 13 -0.09 41.31 14.86
CA ARG A 13 0.78 40.29 15.47
C ARG A 13 2.06 40.30 14.65
N SER A 14 3.17 40.71 15.26
CA SER A 14 4.49 40.51 14.69
C SER A 14 4.65 39.02 14.42
N PHE A 15 4.53 38.63 13.15
CA PHE A 15 4.92 37.31 12.69
C PHE A 15 6.41 37.20 12.99
N SER A 16 6.77 36.47 14.05
CA SER A 16 8.15 36.04 14.23
C SER A 16 8.55 35.35 12.93
N PRO A 17 9.51 35.90 12.17
CA PRO A 17 9.70 35.52 10.76
C PRO A 17 10.28 34.11 10.61
N TYR A 18 10.64 33.44 11.71
CA TYR A 18 11.04 32.05 11.72
C TYR A 18 10.42 31.36 12.95
N PRO A 19 9.53 30.37 12.79
CA PRO A 19 9.19 29.51 13.91
C PRO A 19 10.47 28.74 14.27
N ALA A 20 10.86 28.76 15.55
CA ALA A 20 11.98 27.94 16.03
C ALA A 20 11.79 26.51 15.51
N GLU A 21 12.87 25.80 15.19
CA GLU A 21 12.79 24.46 14.61
C GLU A 21 11.78 23.58 15.37
N LEU A 22 10.95 22.84 14.63
CA LEU A 22 10.04 21.89 15.25
C LEU A 22 10.84 20.79 15.93
N PRO A 23 10.37 20.27 17.07
CA PRO A 23 11.02 19.13 17.69
C PRO A 23 11.02 17.93 16.73
N GLU A 24 12.04 17.07 16.81
CA GLU A 24 12.12 15.89 15.95
C GLU A 24 10.93 14.93 16.18
N SER A 25 10.45 14.87 17.42
CA SER A 25 9.29 14.07 17.80
C SER A 25 8.35 14.84 18.73
N VAL A 26 7.08 14.46 18.71
CA VAL A 26 6.03 15.06 19.53
C VAL A 26 5.16 13.98 20.16
N ARG A 27 4.64 14.26 21.35
CA ARG A 27 3.56 13.46 21.95
C ARG A 27 2.22 14.00 21.47
N ILE A 28 1.44 13.15 20.84
CA ILE A 28 0.10 13.48 20.35
C ILE A 28 -0.88 12.44 20.86
N LYS A 29 -2.02 12.89 21.37
CA LYS A 29 -3.17 12.08 21.71
C LYS A 29 -4.08 12.01 20.48
N ILE A 30 -4.28 10.81 19.94
CA ILE A 30 -5.21 10.54 18.84
C ILE A 30 -6.29 9.62 19.39
N GLY A 31 -7.55 10.05 19.29
CA GLY A 31 -8.64 9.43 20.02
C GLY A 31 -8.35 9.42 21.52
N GLN A 32 -8.23 8.22 22.11
CA GLN A 32 -7.91 8.05 23.53
C GLN A 32 -6.47 7.63 23.82
N THR A 33 -5.65 7.43 22.79
CA THR A 33 -4.29 6.89 22.95
C THR A 33 -3.24 7.97 22.71
N GLU A 34 -2.24 8.03 23.60
CA GLU A 34 -1.07 8.90 23.44
C GLU A 34 0.01 8.17 22.63
N HIS A 35 0.57 8.87 21.65
CA HIS A 35 1.60 8.37 20.76
C HIS A 35 2.79 9.32 20.71
N LEU A 36 4.00 8.76 20.73
CA LEU A 36 5.22 9.48 20.35
C LEU A 36 5.43 9.34 18.84
N VAL A 37 5.39 10.45 18.12
CA VAL A 37 5.46 10.50 16.65
C VAL A 37 6.72 11.23 16.21
N ILE A 38 7.45 10.64 15.25
CA ILE A 38 8.60 11.28 14.60
C ILE A 38 8.09 12.12 13.44
N LEU A 39 8.20 13.45 13.51
CA LEU A 39 7.57 14.37 12.56
C LEU A 39 8.07 14.18 11.13
N LYS A 40 9.32 13.78 10.95
CA LYS A 40 9.90 13.52 9.62
C LYS A 40 9.27 12.32 8.91
N ARG A 41 8.64 11.40 9.64
CA ARG A 41 8.09 10.14 9.10
C ARG A 41 6.59 10.23 8.79
N ILE A 42 5.89 11.22 9.34
CA ILE A 42 4.46 11.42 9.13
C ILE A 42 4.21 12.90 8.79
N PRO A 43 4.32 13.29 7.50
CA PRO A 43 4.22 14.68 7.06
C PRO A 43 2.92 15.37 7.45
N TYR A 44 1.79 14.65 7.47
CA TYR A 44 0.52 15.19 7.97
C TYR A 44 0.65 15.71 9.40
N ILE A 45 1.23 14.90 10.31
CA ILE A 45 1.40 15.29 11.71
C ILE A 45 2.37 16.47 11.84
N LYS A 46 3.43 16.52 11.01
CA LYS A 46 4.33 17.69 10.95
C LYS A 46 3.57 18.95 10.56
N ALA A 47 2.72 18.89 9.54
CA ALA A 47 1.90 20.03 9.11
C ALA A 47 0.90 20.44 10.20
N PHE A 48 0.23 19.47 10.83
CA PHE A 48 -0.70 19.70 11.94
C PHE A 48 -0.03 20.42 13.12
N VAL A 49 1.14 19.93 13.58
CA VAL A 49 1.91 20.56 14.68
C VAL A 49 2.35 21.98 14.29
N SER A 50 2.76 22.18 13.03
CA SER A 50 3.14 23.50 12.52
C SER A 50 1.97 24.48 12.60
N TRP A 51 0.78 24.04 12.21
CA TRP A 51 -0.44 24.84 12.25
C TRP A 51 -0.89 25.16 13.68
N GLU A 52 -0.92 24.16 14.57
CA GLU A 52 -1.27 24.34 15.99
C GLU A 52 -0.34 25.36 16.67
N ARG A 53 0.95 25.29 16.36
CA ARG A 53 1.94 26.27 16.82
C ARG A 53 1.67 27.66 16.25
N HIS A 54 1.33 27.75 14.97
CA HIS A 54 1.00 29.02 14.31
C HIS A 54 -0.24 29.68 14.93
N CYS A 55 -1.22 28.88 15.36
CA CYS A 55 -2.38 29.33 16.11
C CYS A 55 -2.09 29.69 17.58
N GLY A 56 -0.86 29.47 18.06
CA GLY A 56 -0.46 29.71 19.45
C GLY A 56 -1.04 28.69 20.44
N ARG A 57 -1.55 27.55 19.95
CA ARG A 57 -2.13 26.47 20.77
C ARG A 57 -1.12 25.40 21.15
N PHE A 58 0.08 25.45 20.58
CA PHE A 58 1.15 24.50 20.89
C PHE A 58 2.47 25.23 21.17
N THR A 59 3.00 25.05 22.38
CA THR A 59 4.24 25.66 22.87
C THR A 59 5.43 24.70 22.92
N GLY A 60 5.21 23.39 22.69
CA GLY A 60 6.27 22.38 22.59
C GLY A 60 6.34 21.37 23.74
N ALA A 61 5.76 21.68 24.91
CA ALA A 61 5.84 20.81 26.10
C ALA A 61 4.57 19.96 26.34
N GLU A 62 3.46 20.31 25.70
CA GLU A 62 2.15 19.72 25.96
C GLU A 62 1.87 18.53 25.04
N VAL A 63 0.98 17.62 25.48
CA VAL A 63 0.45 16.55 24.63
C VAL A 63 -0.59 17.17 23.70
N LEU A 64 -0.30 17.16 22.40
CA LEU A 64 -1.21 17.73 21.42
C LEU A 64 -2.42 16.80 21.22
N ALA A 65 -3.64 17.32 21.18
CA ALA A 65 -4.83 16.49 20.95
C ALA A 65 -5.28 16.59 19.48
N HIS A 66 -5.41 15.47 18.80
CA HIS A 66 -6.12 15.37 17.53
C HIS A 66 -7.59 15.07 17.82
N ALA A 67 -8.50 15.87 17.28
CA ALA A 67 -9.92 15.83 17.64
C ALA A 67 -10.58 14.50 17.24
N GLU A 68 -10.25 13.99 16.06
CA GLU A 68 -10.79 12.76 15.50
C GLU A 68 -9.84 11.59 15.73
N ASP A 69 -10.39 10.40 15.86
CA ASP A 69 -9.58 9.18 15.83
C ASP A 69 -9.08 8.92 14.40
N ILE A 70 -7.91 8.30 14.29
CA ILE A 70 -7.31 7.95 13.00
C ILE A 70 -7.19 6.43 12.94
N PRO A 71 -7.91 5.75 12.04
CA PRO A 71 -7.87 4.29 11.92
C PRO A 71 -6.45 3.75 11.81
N PHE A 72 -6.15 2.70 12.55
CA PHE A 72 -4.83 2.04 12.54
C PHE A 72 -3.63 2.96 12.85
N PHE A 73 -3.82 4.15 13.42
CA PHE A 73 -2.72 5.10 13.65
C PHE A 73 -1.57 4.49 14.47
N GLY A 74 -1.89 3.68 15.49
CA GLY A 74 -0.89 2.97 16.27
C GLY A 74 -0.02 2.03 15.43
N VAL A 75 -0.63 1.31 14.46
CA VAL A 75 0.08 0.43 13.52
C VAL A 75 0.94 1.27 12.57
N ILE A 76 0.37 2.32 11.98
CA ILE A 76 1.06 3.18 11.01
C ILE A 76 2.24 3.90 11.66
N ASN A 77 2.05 4.49 12.84
CA ASN A 77 3.13 5.15 13.58
C ASN A 77 4.24 4.17 13.96
N HIS A 78 3.90 2.92 14.30
CA HIS A 78 4.91 1.90 14.54
C HIS A 78 5.70 1.58 13.26
N CYS A 79 5.01 1.34 12.14
CA CYS A 79 5.65 1.02 10.87
C CYS A 79 6.50 2.18 10.32
N ALA A 80 6.06 3.42 10.49
CA ALA A 80 6.82 4.60 10.13
C ALA A 80 8.14 4.74 10.91
N ARG A 81 8.23 4.14 12.11
CA ARG A 81 9.42 4.15 12.97
C ARG A 81 10.34 2.94 12.76
N TYR A 82 9.77 1.76 12.57
CA TYR A 82 10.51 0.50 12.56
C TYR A 82 10.51 -0.23 11.21
N GLY A 83 9.84 0.34 10.20
CA GLY A 83 9.74 -0.19 8.84
C GLY A 83 8.41 -0.90 8.55
N LEU A 84 8.04 -0.95 7.28
CA LEU A 84 6.76 -1.43 6.75
C LEU A 84 6.56 -2.94 6.90
N GLN A 85 7.64 -3.71 7.02
CA GLN A 85 7.58 -5.15 7.32
C GLN A 85 6.78 -5.50 8.59
N ASN A 86 6.63 -4.52 9.49
CA ASN A 86 5.92 -4.70 10.75
C ASN A 86 4.40 -4.59 10.61
N VAL A 87 3.88 -4.17 9.44
CA VAL A 87 2.43 -4.08 9.21
C VAL A 87 1.78 -5.42 9.50
N PHE A 88 2.23 -6.49 8.83
CA PHE A 88 1.63 -7.83 8.99
C PHE A 88 1.65 -8.32 10.43
N ARG A 89 2.70 -8.00 11.20
CA ARG A 89 2.84 -8.38 12.62
C ARG A 89 1.90 -7.62 13.55
N ARG A 90 1.48 -6.42 13.15
CA ARG A 90 0.71 -5.49 13.99
C ARG A 90 -0.76 -5.46 13.62
N MET A 91 -1.12 -5.91 12.42
CA MET A 91 -2.51 -6.12 12.05
C MET A 91 -3.10 -7.28 12.88
N PRO A 92 -4.32 -7.14 13.39
CA PRO A 92 -5.04 -8.23 14.05
C PRO A 92 -5.12 -9.51 13.20
N ALA A 93 -5.19 -10.69 13.84
CA ALA A 93 -5.31 -11.95 13.10
C ALA A 93 -6.64 -12.08 12.33
N ALA A 94 -7.70 -11.44 12.84
CA ALA A 94 -9.03 -11.40 12.22
C ALA A 94 -9.14 -10.36 11.08
N THR A 95 -8.04 -9.69 10.73
CA THR A 95 -8.03 -8.63 9.73
C THR A 95 -8.40 -9.15 8.35
N GLY A 96 -9.40 -8.52 7.74
CA GLY A 96 -9.86 -8.78 6.38
C GLY A 96 -9.18 -7.87 5.35
N LEU A 97 -9.57 -8.03 4.08
CA LEU A 97 -9.07 -7.17 3.00
C LEU A 97 -9.49 -5.69 3.18
N ASP A 98 -10.71 -5.45 3.64
CA ASP A 98 -11.25 -4.10 3.89
C ASP A 98 -10.43 -3.30 4.93
N ASP A 99 -9.88 -3.99 5.93
CA ASP A 99 -9.00 -3.38 6.91
C ASP A 99 -7.68 -2.93 6.28
N TYR A 100 -7.15 -3.68 5.30
CA TYR A 100 -5.96 -3.27 4.56
C TYR A 100 -6.25 -2.12 3.60
N HIS A 101 -7.44 -2.05 2.99
CA HIS A 101 -7.89 -0.87 2.25
C HIS A 101 -7.87 0.36 3.17
N THR A 102 -8.54 0.28 4.33
CA THR A 102 -8.60 1.37 5.31
C THR A 102 -7.20 1.77 5.81
N LEU A 103 -6.33 0.79 6.08
CA LEU A 103 -4.94 1.02 6.47
C LEU A 103 -4.19 1.80 5.39
N CYS A 104 -4.25 1.35 4.14
CA CYS A 104 -3.50 1.96 3.04
C CYS A 104 -4.02 3.36 2.69
N GLU A 105 -5.34 3.57 2.73
CA GLU A 105 -5.97 4.88 2.62
C GLU A 105 -5.50 5.82 3.74
N THR A 106 -5.45 5.32 4.98
CA THR A 106 -4.99 6.12 6.11
C THR A 106 -3.51 6.45 6.01
N MET A 107 -2.67 5.52 5.54
CA MET A 107 -1.24 5.80 5.27
C MET A 107 -1.09 6.88 4.20
N ARG A 108 -1.91 6.84 3.14
CA ARG A 108 -1.94 7.87 2.10
C ARG A 108 -2.38 9.23 2.66
N PHE A 109 -3.45 9.26 3.45
CA PHE A 109 -3.94 10.48 4.12
C PHE A 109 -2.88 11.11 5.03
N LEU A 110 -2.15 10.27 5.77
CA LEU A 110 -1.06 10.69 6.66
C LEU A 110 0.24 11.07 5.92
N CYS A 111 0.25 10.91 4.59
CA CYS A 111 1.40 11.08 3.71
C CYS A 111 2.61 10.21 4.11
N VAL A 112 2.37 9.00 4.62
CA VAL A 112 3.44 8.06 4.92
C VAL A 112 4.00 7.52 3.61
N GLU A 113 5.31 7.63 3.45
CA GLU A 113 6.03 7.12 2.29
C GLU A 113 6.06 5.58 2.30
N VAL A 114 5.14 4.96 1.56
CA VAL A 114 5.07 3.51 1.39
C VAL A 114 5.92 3.06 0.19
N LEU A 115 5.74 3.76 -0.93
CA LEU A 115 6.52 3.57 -2.15
C LEU A 115 7.72 4.52 -2.15
N PRO A 116 8.89 4.10 -2.66
CA PRO A 116 10.03 4.99 -2.78
C PRO A 116 9.73 6.13 -3.75
N PRO A 117 10.40 7.28 -3.61
CA PRO A 117 10.09 8.48 -4.37
C PRO A 117 10.38 8.25 -5.86
N GLY A 118 9.48 8.72 -6.73
CA GLY A 118 9.57 8.51 -8.19
C GLY A 118 8.79 7.29 -8.71
N LEU A 119 8.02 6.62 -7.85
CA LEU A 119 6.99 5.64 -8.24
C LEU A 119 5.57 6.22 -8.32
N ASP A 120 5.40 7.52 -8.09
CA ASP A 120 4.09 8.19 -7.98
C ASP A 120 3.31 8.29 -9.31
N ASP A 121 3.91 7.81 -10.42
CA ASP A 121 3.32 7.84 -11.76
C ASP A 121 3.54 6.50 -12.50
N LEU A 122 2.58 5.59 -12.33
CA LEU A 122 2.50 4.31 -13.04
C LEU A 122 2.41 4.45 -14.57
N ALA A 123 1.93 5.59 -15.09
CA ALA A 123 1.88 5.85 -16.53
C ALA A 123 3.27 6.22 -17.10
N THR A 124 4.13 6.86 -16.31
CA THR A 124 5.54 7.12 -16.65
C THR A 124 6.41 5.85 -16.50
N LEU A 125 5.92 4.84 -15.77
CA LEU A 125 6.52 3.51 -15.67
C LEU A 125 6.27 2.62 -16.90
N ALA A 126 5.08 2.71 -17.51
CA ALA A 126 4.68 1.89 -18.65
C ALA A 126 5.18 2.42 -20.02
N SER A 127 5.40 3.72 -20.17
CA SER A 127 5.70 4.37 -21.45
C SER A 127 7.16 4.27 -21.91
N GLY A 128 8.08 3.75 -21.09
CA GLY A 128 9.51 3.66 -21.38
C GLY A 128 9.97 2.38 -22.11
N MET A 129 9.06 1.54 -22.62
CA MET A 129 9.34 0.11 -22.84
C MET A 129 10.02 -0.33 -24.17
N SER A 130 10.47 0.56 -25.07
CA SER A 130 10.91 0.16 -26.43
C SER A 130 12.40 0.18 -26.80
N THR A 131 13.37 0.44 -25.92
CA THR A 131 14.79 0.44 -26.36
C THR A 131 15.79 -0.28 -25.45
N SER A 132 16.26 -1.42 -25.97
CA SER A 132 17.62 -2.03 -26.00
C SER A 132 18.51 -2.05 -24.75
N ARG A 133 18.96 -3.29 -24.45
CA ARG A 133 20.16 -3.69 -23.72
C ARG A 133 21.38 -2.81 -24.03
N GLN A 134 21.97 -2.19 -23.00
CA GLN A 134 23.43 -2.13 -22.84
C GLN A 134 23.80 -1.73 -21.40
N VAL A 135 24.62 -2.57 -20.79
CA VAL A 135 25.21 -2.44 -19.46
C VAL A 135 26.15 -1.23 -19.47
N GLY A 136 25.83 -0.24 -18.65
CA GLY A 136 26.65 0.94 -18.41
C GLY A 136 25.90 1.89 -17.52
N PHE A 137 26.45 2.13 -16.33
CA PHE A 137 26.01 3.07 -15.29
C PHE A 137 25.14 4.22 -15.84
N ARG A 138 23.82 4.07 -15.84
CA ARG A 138 22.88 5.04 -16.40
C ARG A 138 21.66 5.18 -15.50
N SER A 139 21.33 6.44 -15.23
CA SER A 139 20.03 7.00 -14.85
C SER A 139 18.97 5.94 -14.51
N PHE A 140 18.63 5.85 -13.22
CA PHE A 140 17.45 5.13 -12.73
C PHE A 140 16.21 5.75 -13.39
N THR A 141 15.82 5.28 -14.57
CA THR A 141 14.47 5.49 -15.09
C THR A 141 13.55 4.52 -14.36
N SER A 142 12.39 5.00 -13.89
CA SER A 142 11.44 4.27 -13.04
C SER A 142 11.10 2.85 -13.54
N ARG A 143 11.28 2.56 -14.84
CA ARG A 143 11.18 1.23 -15.49
C ARG A 143 11.86 0.07 -14.73
N SER A 144 12.90 0.33 -13.93
CA SER A 144 13.62 -0.71 -13.16
C SER A 144 12.93 -1.09 -11.86
N LEU A 145 12.11 -0.23 -11.24
CA LEU A 145 11.82 -0.36 -9.81
C LEU A 145 10.68 -1.31 -9.48
N MET A 146 9.61 -1.40 -10.29
CA MET A 146 8.59 -2.45 -10.11
C MET A 146 9.13 -3.82 -10.54
N ALA A 147 9.99 -3.84 -11.56
CA ALA A 147 10.72 -5.03 -11.92
C ALA A 147 11.68 -5.45 -10.79
N GLU A 148 12.37 -4.53 -10.12
CA GLU A 148 13.19 -4.84 -8.94
C GLU A 148 12.33 -5.16 -7.69
N LEU A 149 11.14 -4.56 -7.56
CA LEU A 149 10.23 -4.86 -6.44
C LEU A 149 9.62 -6.27 -6.57
N ILE A 150 9.32 -6.71 -7.80
CA ILE A 150 8.56 -7.94 -8.13
C ILE A 150 9.45 -9.07 -8.70
N PHE A 151 10.46 -8.79 -9.53
CA PHE A 151 11.26 -9.81 -10.25
C PHE A 151 12.57 -10.21 -9.57
N ASP A 152 12.92 -9.59 -8.46
CA ASP A 152 14.03 -10.05 -7.61
C ASP A 152 13.61 -11.23 -6.71
N LEU A 153 12.52 -11.90 -7.08
CA LEU A 153 11.82 -12.94 -6.30
C LEU A 153 11.95 -14.32 -6.98
N ASP A 154 12.57 -14.37 -8.18
CA ASP A 154 12.79 -15.56 -9.01
C ASP A 154 14.03 -16.39 -8.61
N SER A 155 14.71 -16.03 -7.50
CA SER A 155 15.77 -16.84 -6.91
C SER A 155 15.48 -17.01 -5.43
N ALA A 156 15.64 -18.23 -4.91
CA ALA A 156 15.43 -18.61 -3.51
C ALA A 156 15.74 -17.46 -2.54
N TRP A 157 14.71 -16.70 -2.11
CA TRP A 157 14.79 -15.40 -1.44
C TRP A 157 16.16 -15.10 -0.82
N PRO A 158 17.11 -14.50 -1.57
CA PRO A 158 18.45 -14.21 -1.03
C PRO A 158 18.43 -13.03 -0.07
N CYS A 159 17.26 -12.43 0.19
CA CYS A 159 17.09 -11.32 1.12
C CYS A 159 16.57 -11.80 2.49
N PRO A 160 16.91 -11.07 3.58
CA PRO A 160 16.32 -11.31 4.90
C PRO A 160 14.78 -11.27 4.90
N ARG A 161 14.15 -12.07 5.78
CA ARG A 161 12.67 -12.14 5.88
C ARG A 161 11.98 -10.79 6.07
N PHE A 162 12.64 -9.83 6.73
CA PHE A 162 12.06 -8.51 6.95
C PHE A 162 11.96 -7.70 5.63
N GLU A 163 12.97 -7.79 4.76
CA GLU A 163 12.93 -7.12 3.45
C GLU A 163 11.88 -7.74 2.54
N ALA A 164 11.75 -9.07 2.55
CA ALA A 164 10.71 -9.78 1.83
C ALA A 164 9.32 -9.29 2.24
N ARG A 165 9.03 -9.21 3.55
CA ARG A 165 7.76 -8.69 4.07
C ARG A 165 7.51 -7.24 3.66
N GLU A 166 8.53 -6.39 3.69
CA GLU A 166 8.38 -5.01 3.23
C GLU A 166 8.02 -4.93 1.74
N ARG A 167 8.70 -5.71 0.87
CA ARG A 167 8.37 -5.80 -0.56
C ARG A 167 6.94 -6.28 -0.77
N VAL A 168 6.53 -7.32 -0.04
CA VAL A 168 5.16 -7.85 -0.10
C VAL A 168 4.12 -6.81 0.33
N PHE A 169 4.39 -6.05 1.40
CA PHE A 169 3.48 -4.97 1.81
C PHE A 169 3.38 -3.87 0.75
N ARG A 170 4.49 -3.50 0.11
CA ARG A 170 4.46 -2.52 -0.99
C ARG A 170 3.67 -3.04 -2.20
N MET A 171 3.81 -4.32 -2.54
CA MET A 171 3.01 -4.94 -3.59
C MET A 171 1.52 -4.91 -3.25
N LEU A 172 1.15 -5.25 -2.01
CA LEU A 172 -0.23 -5.12 -1.53
C LEU A 172 -0.72 -3.68 -1.64
N TYR A 173 0.09 -2.69 -1.23
CA TYR A 173 -0.26 -1.28 -1.34
C TYR A 173 -0.54 -0.87 -2.80
N VAL A 174 0.28 -1.31 -3.76
CA VAL A 174 0.06 -1.05 -5.19
C VAL A 174 -1.26 -1.66 -5.68
N LEU A 175 -1.55 -2.91 -5.30
CA LEU A 175 -2.80 -3.58 -5.67
C LEU A 175 -4.03 -2.83 -5.13
N LEU A 176 -3.95 -2.28 -3.92
CA LEU A 176 -5.09 -1.61 -3.26
C LEU A 176 -5.24 -0.14 -3.64
N MET A 177 -4.15 0.61 -3.75
CA MET A 177 -4.18 2.08 -3.79
C MET A 177 -3.89 2.69 -5.15
N GLU A 178 -3.13 1.98 -5.98
CA GLU A 178 -2.58 2.57 -7.19
C GLU A 178 -3.35 2.16 -8.45
N ASP A 179 -3.06 2.91 -9.50
CA ASP A 179 -3.57 2.66 -10.83
C ASP A 179 -2.67 1.65 -11.53
N ILE A 180 -3.09 0.39 -11.59
CA ILE A 180 -2.31 -0.67 -12.24
C ILE A 180 -2.44 -0.66 -13.77
N GLU A 181 -3.11 0.35 -14.35
CA GLU A 181 -3.13 0.62 -15.79
C GLU A 181 -1.70 0.86 -16.29
N GLY A 182 -1.07 -0.18 -16.85
CA GLY A 182 0.32 -0.16 -17.31
C GLY A 182 1.21 -1.23 -16.68
N CYS A 183 0.75 -1.90 -15.62
CA CYS A 183 1.37 -3.14 -15.16
C CYS A 183 0.95 -4.29 -16.08
N SER A 184 1.91 -5.15 -16.47
CA SER A 184 1.57 -6.43 -17.10
C SER A 184 0.84 -7.32 -16.07
N PRO A 185 -0.39 -7.79 -16.35
CA PRO A 185 -1.11 -8.72 -15.48
C PRO A 185 -0.28 -9.98 -15.17
N GLU A 186 0.50 -10.47 -16.13
CA GLU A 186 1.38 -11.63 -15.98
C GLU A 186 2.46 -11.41 -14.91
N ASN A 187 2.97 -10.18 -14.79
CA ASN A 187 4.00 -9.85 -13.81
C ASN A 187 3.41 -9.78 -12.41
N LEU A 188 2.22 -9.18 -12.29
CA LEU A 188 1.48 -9.16 -11.03
C LEU A 188 1.13 -10.58 -10.60
N PHE A 189 0.65 -11.41 -11.53
CA PHE A 189 0.35 -12.82 -11.29
C PHE A 189 1.58 -13.57 -10.78
N LYS A 190 2.74 -13.47 -11.45
CA LYS A 190 3.99 -14.10 -10.99
C LYS A 190 4.40 -13.66 -9.59
N GLY A 191 4.25 -12.38 -9.26
CA GLY A 191 4.53 -11.88 -7.91
C GLY A 191 3.61 -12.49 -6.85
N VAL A 192 2.29 -12.57 -7.13
CA VAL A 192 1.31 -13.19 -6.23
C VAL A 192 1.59 -14.68 -6.08
N GLU A 193 1.85 -15.36 -7.20
CA GLU A 193 2.20 -16.78 -7.25
C GLU A 193 3.40 -17.08 -6.34
N GLN A 194 4.49 -16.31 -6.47
CA GLN A 194 5.69 -16.52 -5.65
C GLN A 194 5.45 -16.28 -4.16
N ILE A 195 4.56 -15.35 -3.80
CA ILE A 195 4.15 -15.13 -2.40
C ILE A 195 3.39 -16.34 -1.86
N LEU A 196 2.45 -16.88 -2.64
CA LEU A 196 1.66 -18.07 -2.27
C LEU A 196 2.51 -19.34 -2.18
N GLN A 197 3.54 -19.47 -3.02
CA GLN A 197 4.50 -20.57 -2.95
C GLN A 197 5.41 -20.49 -1.71
N ASN A 198 5.62 -19.29 -1.15
CA ASN A 198 6.59 -19.04 -0.08
C ASN A 198 5.98 -18.44 1.21
N PRO A 199 4.92 -19.03 1.82
CA PRO A 199 4.27 -18.42 2.97
C PRO A 199 5.14 -18.42 4.24
N GLN A 200 6.26 -19.16 4.26
CA GLN A 200 7.27 -19.10 5.33
C GLN A 200 7.94 -17.73 5.50
N ILE A 201 7.73 -16.82 4.55
CA ILE A 201 8.08 -15.40 4.71
C ILE A 201 7.33 -14.83 5.92
N PHE A 202 6.10 -15.27 6.16
CA PHE A 202 5.26 -14.86 7.27
C PHE A 202 5.46 -15.77 8.49
N ASP A 203 5.26 -15.21 9.69
CA ASP A 203 5.26 -16.04 10.91
C ASP A 203 3.94 -16.85 10.94
N THR A 204 3.90 -17.97 11.67
CA THR A 204 2.74 -18.88 11.72
C THR A 204 1.43 -18.21 12.19
N SER A 205 1.53 -17.07 12.87
CA SER A 205 0.38 -16.24 13.25
C SER A 205 -0.25 -15.44 12.11
N HIS A 206 0.34 -15.47 10.91
CA HIS A 206 -0.04 -14.61 9.77
C HIS A 206 -0.34 -15.43 8.51
N THR A 207 -0.99 -16.58 8.67
CA THR A 207 -1.40 -17.46 7.57
C THR A 207 -2.45 -16.84 6.66
N SER A 208 -3.14 -15.78 7.08
CA SER A 208 -4.14 -15.06 6.28
C SER A 208 -3.52 -14.10 5.26
N VAL A 209 -2.27 -13.67 5.43
CA VAL A 209 -1.66 -12.63 4.56
C VAL A 209 -1.59 -13.07 3.08
N PRO A 210 -1.16 -14.30 2.73
CA PRO A 210 -1.18 -14.74 1.33
C PRO A 210 -2.59 -14.71 0.72
N ARG A 211 -3.63 -15.09 1.50
CA ARG A 211 -5.04 -15.00 1.07
C ARG A 211 -5.48 -13.57 0.81
N ILE A 212 -5.08 -12.63 1.67
CA ILE A 212 -5.38 -11.20 1.50
C ILE A 212 -4.76 -10.67 0.21
N ILE A 213 -3.52 -11.03 -0.09
CA ILE A 213 -2.81 -10.59 -1.30
C ILE A 213 -3.47 -11.16 -2.56
N ARG A 214 -3.85 -12.45 -2.53
CA ARG A 214 -4.63 -13.07 -3.61
C ARG A 214 -5.94 -12.33 -3.85
N LYS A 215 -6.73 -12.08 -2.81
CA LYS A 215 -8.01 -11.35 -2.94
C LYS A 215 -7.80 -9.93 -3.49
N ALA A 216 -6.78 -9.21 -3.02
CA ALA A 216 -6.43 -7.89 -3.54
C ALA A 216 -6.10 -7.92 -5.04
N PHE A 217 -5.41 -8.97 -5.50
CA PHE A 217 -5.11 -9.17 -6.91
C PHE A 217 -6.37 -9.47 -7.74
N GLU A 218 -7.22 -10.38 -7.26
CA GLU A 218 -8.48 -10.77 -7.91
C GLU A 218 -9.53 -9.64 -7.98
N GLU A 219 -9.47 -8.67 -7.04
CA GLU A 219 -10.28 -7.45 -7.10
C GLU A 219 -9.97 -6.59 -8.32
N ARG A 220 -8.71 -6.60 -8.79
CA ARG A 220 -8.21 -5.68 -9.82
C ARG A 220 -7.94 -6.35 -11.16
N VAL A 221 -7.59 -7.63 -11.16
CA VAL A 221 -7.17 -8.38 -12.35
C VAL A 221 -8.19 -9.47 -12.68
N VAL A 222 -8.63 -9.51 -13.93
CA VAL A 222 -9.41 -10.63 -14.47
C VAL A 222 -8.47 -11.80 -14.69
N ILE A 223 -8.56 -12.78 -13.80
CA ILE A 223 -7.84 -14.04 -13.90
C ILE A 223 -8.57 -15.04 -14.78
N THR A 224 -7.82 -15.80 -15.56
CA THR A 224 -8.30 -16.99 -16.27
C THR A 224 -8.59 -18.13 -15.30
N ASP A 225 -9.35 -19.13 -15.75
CA ASP A 225 -9.65 -20.30 -14.91
C ASP A 225 -8.38 -21.13 -14.61
N GLU A 226 -7.45 -21.25 -15.56
CA GLU A 226 -6.15 -21.90 -15.36
C GLU A 226 -5.29 -21.17 -14.32
N GLU A 227 -5.21 -19.83 -14.39
CA GLU A 227 -4.52 -19.02 -13.39
C GLU A 227 -5.17 -19.17 -12.01
N ARG A 228 -6.50 -19.24 -11.94
CA ARG A 228 -7.23 -19.45 -10.69
C ARG A 228 -6.90 -20.80 -10.08
N GLU A 229 -6.99 -21.88 -10.86
CA GLU A 229 -6.69 -23.25 -10.43
C GLU A 229 -5.27 -23.35 -9.88
N LYS A 230 -4.31 -22.69 -10.54
CA LYS A 230 -2.92 -22.64 -10.09
C LYS A 230 -2.78 -21.92 -8.73
N LEU A 231 -3.49 -20.82 -8.52
CA LEU A 231 -3.48 -20.11 -7.22
C LEU A 231 -4.18 -20.94 -6.13
N ASP A 232 -5.26 -21.67 -6.47
CA ASP A 232 -5.95 -22.59 -5.58
C ASP A 232 -5.05 -23.74 -5.13
N GLU A 233 -4.27 -24.33 -6.03
CA GLU A 233 -3.30 -25.38 -5.71
C GLU A 233 -2.33 -24.93 -4.61
N TYR A 234 -1.75 -23.73 -4.74
CA TYR A 234 -0.81 -23.22 -3.74
C TYR A 234 -1.46 -22.89 -2.41
N GLU A 235 -2.70 -22.38 -2.46
CA GLU A 235 -3.45 -22.08 -1.24
C GLU A 235 -3.79 -23.37 -0.48
N TRP A 236 -4.32 -24.39 -1.17
CA TRP A 236 -4.77 -25.64 -0.57
C TRP A 236 -3.62 -26.53 -0.10
N ALA A 237 -2.50 -26.56 -0.83
CA ALA A 237 -1.33 -27.36 -0.46
C ALA A 237 -0.78 -27.03 0.94
N ARG A 238 -1.10 -25.85 1.50
CA ARG A 238 -0.61 -25.44 2.84
C ARG A 238 -1.67 -24.94 3.81
N LEU A 239 -2.73 -24.29 3.35
CA LEU A 239 -3.75 -23.73 4.23
C LEU A 239 -4.98 -24.63 4.37
N GLY A 240 -5.04 -25.72 3.59
CA GLY A 240 -6.23 -26.53 3.43
C GLY A 240 -7.32 -25.80 2.63
N PRO A 241 -8.32 -26.52 2.13
CA PRO A 241 -9.52 -25.91 1.56
C PRO A 241 -10.16 -24.99 2.62
N PRO A 242 -10.73 -23.84 2.23
CA PRO A 242 -11.53 -23.03 3.14
C PRO A 242 -12.73 -23.87 3.61
N ASP A 243 -12.68 -24.32 4.86
CA ASP A 243 -13.69 -25.06 5.61
C ASP A 243 -14.35 -26.22 4.85
N SER A 244 -13.62 -27.33 4.71
CA SER A 244 -14.27 -28.66 4.63
C SER A 244 -14.70 -29.11 6.03
N ASP A 245 -15.51 -28.29 6.72
CA ASP A 245 -16.30 -28.71 7.89
C ASP A 245 -17.56 -29.47 7.42
N SER A 246 -17.41 -30.33 6.41
CA SER A 246 -18.42 -31.32 6.05
C SER A 246 -18.09 -32.59 6.82
N GLU A 247 -18.71 -32.75 7.98
CA GLU A 247 -19.19 -34.07 8.38
C GLU A 247 -20.02 -34.60 7.20
N ASP A 248 -19.49 -35.56 6.44
CA ASP A 248 -20.29 -36.68 5.94
C ASP A 248 -19.44 -37.72 5.21
N GLU A 249 -19.56 -38.95 5.69
CA GLU A 249 -19.15 -40.17 5.02
C GLU A 249 -19.90 -40.30 3.68
N SER A 250 -19.21 -40.59 2.58
CA SER A 250 -19.77 -41.49 1.57
C SER A 250 -18.69 -42.08 0.67
N ASP A 251 -18.47 -43.37 0.87
CA ASP A 251 -17.96 -44.34 -0.09
C ASP A 251 -18.74 -44.25 -1.41
N GLY A 252 -18.05 -44.38 -2.54
CA GLY A 252 -18.64 -44.27 -3.87
C GLY A 252 -17.64 -44.28 -5.02
N SER A 253 -17.10 -45.46 -5.33
CA SER A 253 -16.37 -45.79 -6.57
C SER A 253 -16.97 -45.16 -7.84
N LYS A 254 -16.13 -44.68 -8.78
CA LYS A 254 -16.26 -44.99 -10.22
C LYS A 254 -15.10 -44.49 -11.13
N ASP A 255 -14.49 -45.51 -11.71
CA ASP A 255 -13.90 -45.72 -13.04
C ASP A 255 -14.14 -44.68 -14.16
N GLY A 256 -13.04 -44.30 -14.82
CA GLY A 256 -12.87 -44.22 -16.29
C GLY A 256 -13.40 -43.02 -17.07
N SER A 257 -12.50 -42.24 -17.70
CA SER A 257 -12.45 -42.04 -19.17
C SER A 257 -11.37 -41.04 -19.56
N ASP A 258 -10.49 -41.46 -20.48
CA ASP A 258 -9.57 -40.61 -21.23
C ASP A 258 -10.36 -39.74 -22.22
N ASN A 259 -10.03 -38.44 -22.30
CA ASN A 259 -10.34 -37.62 -23.47
C ASN A 259 -9.23 -36.58 -23.69
N GLN A 260 -8.73 -36.59 -24.91
CA GLN A 260 -7.66 -35.75 -25.44
C GLN A 260 -8.31 -34.67 -26.30
N GLU A 261 -8.17 -33.40 -25.91
CA GLU A 261 -8.62 -32.25 -26.70
C GLU A 261 -7.42 -31.38 -27.08
N ASP A 262 -7.15 -31.33 -28.39
CA ASP A 262 -6.25 -30.38 -29.03
C ASP A 262 -6.99 -29.05 -29.21
N GLY A 263 -6.55 -28.01 -28.50
CA GLY A 263 -7.09 -26.66 -28.58
C GLY A 263 -6.03 -25.65 -28.99
N ASP A 264 -6.08 -25.19 -30.25
CA ASP A 264 -5.29 -24.07 -30.75
C ASP A 264 -5.73 -22.76 -30.07
N ALA A 265 -4.93 -22.28 -29.12
CA ALA A 265 -5.20 -21.06 -28.36
C ALA A 265 -4.84 -19.80 -29.18
N GLU A 266 -5.89 -19.12 -29.65
CA GLU A 266 -5.85 -17.74 -30.15
C GLU A 266 -5.28 -16.80 -29.07
N MET A 267 -4.11 -16.19 -29.34
CA MET A 267 -3.54 -15.12 -28.51
C MET A 267 -4.33 -13.82 -28.67
N GLY A 268 -5.50 -13.77 -28.03
CA GLY A 268 -6.35 -12.58 -27.94
C GLY A 268 -5.95 -11.64 -26.79
N GLU A 269 -5.53 -10.43 -27.18
CA GLU A 269 -5.63 -9.16 -26.43
C GLU A 269 -5.45 -9.17 -24.89
N ALA A 270 -4.21 -9.26 -24.42
CA ALA A 270 -3.86 -9.12 -22.99
C ALA A 270 -4.23 -7.76 -22.35
N SER A 271 -4.52 -6.72 -23.15
CA SER A 271 -4.87 -5.37 -22.63
C SER A 271 -6.29 -5.25 -22.06
N GLN A 272 -7.16 -6.26 -22.21
CA GLN A 272 -8.54 -6.20 -21.70
C GLN A 272 -8.73 -6.86 -20.32
N ARG A 273 -7.65 -7.33 -19.67
CA ARG A 273 -7.75 -8.10 -18.41
C ARG A 273 -7.84 -7.26 -17.13
N LEU A 274 -7.84 -5.93 -17.21
CA LEU A 274 -8.01 -5.08 -16.04
C LEU A 274 -9.50 -4.77 -15.81
N ARG A 275 -9.97 -4.96 -14.57
CA ARG A 275 -11.35 -4.61 -14.23
C ARG A 275 -11.46 -3.07 -14.18
N PRO A 276 -12.50 -2.47 -14.80
CA PRO A 276 -12.76 -1.05 -14.62
C PRO A 276 -13.02 -0.79 -13.13
N VAL A 277 -12.16 0.01 -12.51
CA VAL A 277 -12.29 0.34 -11.09
C VAL A 277 -13.34 1.43 -10.95
N PHE A 278 -14.40 1.16 -10.19
CA PHE A 278 -15.25 2.23 -9.68
C PHE A 278 -14.42 3.04 -8.69
N VAL A 279 -13.84 4.13 -9.19
CA VAL A 279 -13.12 5.10 -8.38
C VAL A 279 -14.13 5.75 -7.43
N LEU A 280 -14.23 5.24 -6.20
CA LEU A 280 -14.89 5.94 -5.10
C LEU A 280 -14.12 7.25 -4.88
N ASN A 281 -14.68 8.34 -5.41
CA ASN A 281 -14.30 9.75 -5.22
C ASN A 281 -12.83 10.03 -4.83
N ARG A 282 -11.92 9.98 -5.82
CA ARG A 282 -10.54 10.53 -5.79
C ARG A 282 -10.46 12.06 -5.53
N TYR A 283 -11.55 12.74 -5.17
CA TYR A 283 -11.65 14.22 -5.21
C TYR A 283 -11.22 14.97 -3.95
N TYR A 284 -10.87 14.31 -2.83
CA TYR A 284 -10.50 15.04 -1.60
C TYR A 284 -9.00 15.31 -1.41
N THR A 285 -8.09 14.63 -2.12
CA THR A 285 -6.64 14.75 -1.85
C THR A 285 -5.83 15.48 -2.91
N ARG A 286 -6.35 15.70 -4.13
CA ARG A 286 -5.63 16.43 -5.20
C ARG A 286 -5.67 17.96 -5.07
N GLY A 287 -6.32 18.52 -4.04
CA GLY A 287 -6.49 19.97 -3.84
C GLY A 287 -5.47 20.67 -2.94
N ILE A 288 -4.55 19.95 -2.27
CA ILE A 288 -3.58 20.56 -1.34
C ILE A 288 -2.17 20.44 -1.91
N THR A 289 -1.92 21.12 -3.02
CA THR A 289 -0.54 21.52 -3.37
C THR A 289 -0.11 22.60 -2.40
N TYR A 290 0.68 22.24 -1.39
CA TYR A 290 1.42 23.22 -0.60
C TYR A 290 2.40 23.92 -1.53
N TYR A 291 2.11 25.16 -1.90
CA TYR A 291 3.11 26.05 -2.48
C TYR A 291 4.14 26.36 -1.40
N PHE A 292 5.18 25.53 -1.32
CA PHE A 292 6.43 25.92 -0.69
C PHE A 292 7.12 26.92 -1.62
N TYR A 293 6.95 28.21 -1.34
CA TYR A 293 7.85 29.22 -1.89
C TYR A 293 9.21 29.07 -1.19
N PRO A 294 10.33 29.02 -1.93
CA PRO A 294 11.68 28.98 -1.38
C PRO A 294 12.04 30.28 -0.64
#